data_AF-A0A934RT76-F1
#
_entry.id   AF-A0A934RT76-F1
#
_cell.length_a   1.000
_cell.length_b   1.000
_cell.length_c   1.000
_cell.angle_alpha   90.00
_cell.angle_beta   90.00
_cell.angle_gamma   90.00
#
_symmetry.space_group_name_H-M   'P 1'
#
loop_
_entity.id
_entity.type
_entity.pdbx_description
1 polymer ?
#
loop_
_entity_poly.entity_id
_entity_poly.type
_entity_poly.pdbx_seq_one_letter_code
_entity_poly.pdbx_strand_id
1 'polypeptide(L)'
;MIPKFVALPLLILVPLLTWFWGVRKYDFMTPRTIPVRELRPDFASPVNREIVEAVTPYSLHPQEGKTPEIPEIPLGDLNASPQLDEYREQASLGAPSLLQLADRLQYEGRIQRAVLAYERVIDSTPSGGSAQEEATEALANLKESLPPWNGDLSASEPLQINLATARPPESLQHGITTLSSLVSVASGNLASARFEITQLPPPPASLPSLPVAMWLTVPGEEAAKPSLSVITIIPAEDEDLASELTHGLYRLIGRRLETIAQLTLPPPLLKGDEPENAIVNKLTRLAWQQILETPFQSLEAGPPTEKPSEDSPLPDEASEGEGAAEAEIETTPETLVENP
;
A
#
# COMPACT_ATOMS: atom_id res chain seq x y z
N MET A 1 -14.78 29.52 28.64
CA MET A 1 -15.87 28.90 27.84
C MET A 1 -16.14 29.77 26.63
N ILE A 2 -15.87 29.28 25.42
CA ILE A 2 -16.25 30.00 24.20
C ILE A 2 -17.76 29.78 23.99
N PRO A 3 -18.56 30.84 23.75
CA PRO A 3 -19.99 30.66 23.52
C PRO A 3 -20.25 29.81 22.27
N LYS A 4 -21.17 28.85 22.37
CA LYS A 4 -21.47 27.88 21.30
C LYS A 4 -21.87 28.55 19.97
N PHE A 5 -22.49 29.74 20.05
CA PHE A 5 -22.88 30.54 18.88
C PHE A 5 -21.70 31.18 18.13
N VAL A 6 -20.50 31.23 18.73
CA VAL A 6 -19.25 31.69 18.08
C VAL A 6 -18.46 30.51 17.52
N ALA A 7 -18.47 29.36 18.21
CA ALA A 7 -17.72 28.17 17.80
C ALA A 7 -18.24 27.56 16.49
N LEU A 8 -19.57 27.48 16.33
CA LEU A 8 -20.20 26.86 15.17
C LEU A 8 -19.90 27.59 13.84
N PRO A 9 -20.06 28.93 13.71
CA PRO A 9 -19.73 29.60 12.45
C PRO A 9 -18.23 29.57 12.15
N LEU A 10 -17.38 29.60 13.18
CA LEU A 10 -15.92 29.53 12.99
C LEU A 10 -15.49 28.18 12.40
N LEU A 11 -16.10 27.08 12.86
CA LEU A 11 -15.83 25.72 12.37
C LEU A 11 -16.14 25.57 10.86
N ILE A 12 -17.12 26.31 10.35
CA ILE A 12 -17.54 26.26 8.94
C ILE A 12 -16.75 27.27 8.10
N LEU A 13 -16.47 28.45 8.66
CA LEU A 13 -15.80 29.55 7.95
C LEU A 13 -14.35 29.19 7.57
N VAL A 14 -13.62 28.53 8.49
CA VAL A 14 -12.22 28.14 8.26
C VAL A 14 -12.09 27.22 7.03
N PRO A 15 -12.74 26.05 6.94
CA PRO A 15 -12.59 25.17 5.78
C PRO A 15 -13.09 25.81 4.49
N LEU A 16 -14.12 26.66 4.52
CA LEU A 16 -14.57 27.41 3.34
C LEU A 16 -13.50 28.39 2.83
N LEU A 17 -12.84 29.13 3.74
CA LEU A 17 -11.74 30.02 3.38
C LEU A 17 -10.55 29.23 2.85
N THR A 18 -10.18 28.12 3.50
CA THR A 18 -9.07 27.27 3.05
C THR A 18 -9.35 26.69 1.67
N TRP A 19 -10.57 26.20 1.44
CA TRP A 19 -11.01 25.68 0.15
C TRP A 19 -10.99 26.77 -0.92
N PHE A 20 -11.59 27.93 -0.65
CA PHE A 20 -11.65 29.06 -1.59
C PHE A 20 -10.25 29.55 -2.02
N TRP A 21 -9.31 29.65 -1.10
CA TRP A 21 -7.93 30.04 -1.41
C TRP A 21 -7.17 28.94 -2.17
N GLY A 22 -7.46 27.66 -1.91
CA GLY A 22 -6.86 26.53 -2.62
C GLY A 22 -7.33 26.43 -4.07
N VAL A 23 -8.63 26.59 -4.33
CA VAL A 23 -9.21 26.42 -5.68
C VAL A 23 -9.06 27.63 -6.58
N ARG A 24 -8.80 28.83 -6.03
CA ARG A 24 -8.67 30.08 -6.81
C ARG A 24 -7.60 30.04 -7.91
N LYS A 25 -6.60 29.16 -7.78
CA LYS A 25 -5.51 29.03 -8.77
C LYS A 25 -5.78 28.01 -9.88
N TYR A 26 -6.88 27.26 -9.81
CA TYR A 26 -7.23 26.26 -10.80
C TYR A 26 -8.28 26.83 -11.74
N ASP A 27 -7.95 26.89 -13.03
CA ASP A 27 -8.91 27.25 -14.08
C ASP A 27 -9.74 26.01 -14.44
N PHE A 28 -10.92 25.91 -13.84
CA PHE A 28 -11.91 24.86 -14.14
C PHE A 28 -12.82 25.21 -15.32
N MET A 29 -12.70 26.42 -15.88
CA MET A 29 -13.62 26.96 -16.88
C MET A 29 -13.03 26.97 -18.30
N THR A 30 -11.71 26.81 -18.45
CA THR A 30 -11.12 26.53 -19.76
C THR A 30 -11.09 25.03 -20.05
N PRO A 31 -11.89 24.51 -21.01
CA PRO A 31 -11.69 23.15 -21.50
C PRO A 31 -10.28 23.02 -22.07
N ARG A 32 -9.50 22.04 -21.61
CA ARG A 32 -8.20 21.71 -22.19
C ARG A 32 -8.42 21.24 -23.64
N THR A 33 -8.19 22.12 -24.60
CA THR A 33 -8.08 21.73 -26.01
C THR A 33 -6.76 21.01 -26.20
N ILE A 34 -6.74 19.72 -25.91
CA ILE A 34 -5.66 18.83 -26.34
C ILE A 34 -5.82 18.71 -27.87
N PRO A 35 -4.81 19.03 -28.68
CA PRO A 35 -4.88 18.74 -30.10
C PRO A 35 -5.00 17.21 -30.25
N VAL A 36 -6.12 16.77 -30.82
CA VAL A 36 -6.36 15.38 -31.21
C VAL A 36 -5.30 15.04 -32.26
N ARG A 37 -4.24 14.37 -31.82
CA ARG A 37 -3.30 13.72 -32.73
C ARG A 37 -4.05 12.51 -33.30
N GLU A 38 -4.45 12.65 -34.55
CA GLU A 38 -5.09 11.59 -35.32
C GLU A 38 -4.26 10.30 -35.21
N LEU A 39 -4.83 9.29 -34.55
CA LEU A 39 -4.38 7.90 -34.62
C LEU A 39 -4.59 7.42 -36.05
N ARG A 40 -3.52 7.46 -36.84
CA ARG A 40 -3.47 6.85 -38.17
C ARG A 40 -2.82 5.46 -38.03
N PRO A 41 -3.52 4.36 -38.35
CA PRO A 41 -2.89 3.07 -38.48
C PRO A 41 -2.39 2.93 -39.93
N ASP A 42 -1.16 3.33 -40.22
CA ASP A 42 -0.55 3.04 -41.52
C ASP A 42 0.24 1.72 -41.42
N PHE A 43 -0.44 0.68 -41.89
CA PHE A 43 0.15 -0.59 -42.27
C PHE A 43 1.31 -0.38 -43.25
N ALA A 44 2.38 -1.13 -43.04
CA ALA A 44 3.54 -1.17 -43.91
C ALA A 44 3.18 -1.48 -45.37
N SER A 45 3.75 -0.71 -46.30
CA SER A 45 4.24 -1.20 -47.60
C SER A 45 5.21 -0.20 -48.25
N PRO A 46 6.11 -0.66 -49.15
CA PRO A 46 7.41 -0.02 -49.31
C PRO A 46 7.58 0.75 -50.65
N VAL A 47 8.70 1.50 -50.74
CA VAL A 47 9.45 1.95 -51.94
C VAL A 47 9.09 3.30 -52.63
N ASN A 48 10.11 4.17 -52.62
CA ASN A 48 10.59 5.23 -53.55
C ASN A 48 9.90 6.59 -53.78
N ARG A 49 10.74 7.63 -53.53
CA ARG A 49 11.03 8.87 -54.28
C ARG A 49 9.85 9.74 -54.76
N GLU A 50 9.81 10.97 -54.25
CA GLU A 50 10.08 12.17 -55.07
C GLU A 50 10.39 13.40 -54.19
N ILE A 51 11.31 14.24 -54.69
CA ILE A 51 11.77 15.49 -54.08
C ILE A 51 10.82 16.60 -54.51
N VAL A 52 10.33 17.44 -53.58
CA VAL A 52 9.92 18.81 -53.90
C VAL A 52 10.39 19.78 -52.81
N GLU A 53 10.83 20.92 -53.31
CA GLU A 53 11.67 21.97 -52.77
C GLU A 53 10.92 23.01 -51.91
N ALA A 54 11.64 23.52 -50.90
CA ALA A 54 11.65 24.86 -50.32
C ALA A 54 10.38 25.73 -50.21
N VAL A 55 9.99 26.01 -48.95
CA VAL A 55 9.63 27.37 -48.51
C VAL A 55 10.34 27.67 -47.19
N THR A 56 11.19 28.69 -47.17
CA THR A 56 11.73 29.37 -45.98
C THR A 56 11.20 30.82 -45.99
N PRO A 57 11.35 31.65 -44.94
CA PRO A 57 11.52 31.38 -43.51
C PRO A 57 10.53 32.22 -42.65
N TYR A 58 9.93 31.64 -41.61
CA TYR A 58 9.57 32.43 -40.43
C TYR A 58 10.65 32.18 -39.38
N SER A 59 11.62 33.09 -39.37
CA SER A 59 12.61 33.20 -38.29
C SER A 59 11.92 33.79 -37.06
N LEU A 60 11.20 32.94 -36.33
CA LEU A 60 11.05 33.12 -34.90
C LEU A 60 12.34 32.59 -34.32
N HIS A 61 13.24 33.46 -33.87
CA HIS A 61 14.27 33.05 -32.93
C HIS A 61 13.54 32.36 -31.77
N PRO A 62 13.69 31.04 -31.57
CA PRO A 62 13.30 30.45 -30.31
C PRO A 62 14.25 31.09 -29.29
N GLN A 63 13.69 31.78 -28.30
CA GLN A 63 14.41 31.96 -27.06
C GLN A 63 14.80 30.55 -26.63
N GLU A 64 16.09 30.25 -26.74
CA GLU A 64 16.73 29.02 -26.28
C GLU A 64 16.62 29.02 -24.76
N GLY A 65 15.41 28.76 -24.25
CA GLY A 65 15.19 28.37 -22.88
C GLY A 65 15.94 27.08 -22.73
N LYS A 66 17.13 27.17 -22.13
CA LYS A 66 18.02 26.04 -21.85
C LYS A 66 17.17 24.97 -21.16
N THR A 67 16.73 23.97 -21.92
CA THR A 67 16.04 22.80 -21.37
C THR A 67 16.94 22.29 -20.26
N PRO A 68 16.44 22.13 -19.02
CA PRO A 68 17.27 21.63 -17.94
C PRO A 68 17.89 20.30 -18.39
N GLU A 69 19.22 20.25 -18.41
CA GLU A 69 19.96 19.07 -18.81
C GLU A 69 19.65 17.96 -17.83
N ILE A 70 19.14 16.84 -18.34
CA ILE A 70 18.80 15.67 -17.53
C ILE A 70 20.12 15.02 -17.11
N PRO A 71 20.41 14.87 -15.81
CA PRO A 71 21.63 14.20 -15.35
C PRO A 71 21.71 12.77 -15.88
N GLU A 72 22.84 12.42 -16.49
CA GLU A 72 23.07 11.08 -17.01
C GLU A 72 23.54 10.13 -15.91
N ILE A 73 22.87 8.99 -15.75
CA ILE A 73 23.25 7.93 -14.81
C ILE A 73 24.20 6.95 -15.52
N PRO A 74 25.35 6.55 -14.96
CA PRO A 74 26.19 5.51 -15.56
C PRO A 74 25.49 4.14 -15.57
N LEU A 75 25.79 3.32 -16.59
CA LEU A 75 25.22 1.97 -16.75
C LEU A 75 25.73 0.94 -15.73
N GLY A 76 26.83 1.23 -15.03
CA GLY A 76 27.51 0.28 -14.15
C GLY A 76 28.23 -0.85 -14.91
N ASP A 77 28.54 -1.94 -14.21
CA ASP A 77 29.14 -3.13 -14.82
C ASP A 77 28.05 -4.05 -15.40
N LEU A 78 27.91 -4.02 -16.72
CA LEU A 78 26.92 -4.83 -17.43
C LEU A 78 27.22 -6.33 -17.45
N ASN A 79 28.43 -6.75 -17.05
CA ASN A 79 28.79 -8.17 -16.98
C ASN A 79 28.46 -8.81 -15.63
N ALA A 80 28.29 -7.99 -14.59
CA ALA A 80 27.85 -8.44 -13.28
C ALA A 80 26.32 -8.63 -13.26
N SER A 81 25.87 -9.67 -12.58
CA SER A 81 24.45 -9.84 -12.25
C SER A 81 23.97 -8.63 -11.43
N PRO A 82 22.86 -8.00 -11.81
CA PRO A 82 22.37 -6.83 -11.08
C PRO A 82 21.88 -7.21 -9.68
N GLN A 83 22.07 -6.32 -8.72
CA GLN A 83 21.46 -6.44 -7.39
C GLN A 83 20.09 -5.77 -7.36
N LEU A 84 19.28 -6.08 -6.36
CA LEU A 84 17.89 -5.57 -6.28
C LEU A 84 17.82 -4.06 -5.95
N ASP A 85 18.83 -3.56 -5.24
CA ASP A 85 19.04 -2.17 -4.86
C ASP A 85 19.82 -1.36 -5.92
N GLU A 86 20.14 -1.96 -7.07
CA GLU A 86 20.78 -1.27 -8.18
C GLU A 86 19.99 0.00 -8.56
N TYR A 87 20.74 1.09 -8.79
CA TYR A 87 20.24 2.41 -9.14
C TYR A 87 19.45 3.15 -8.03
N ARG A 88 19.38 2.60 -6.81
CA ARG A 88 18.62 3.21 -5.70
C ARG A 88 19.20 4.56 -5.28
N GLU A 89 20.52 4.70 -5.25
CA GLU A 89 21.20 5.95 -4.85
C GLU A 89 20.94 7.09 -5.85
N GLN A 90 20.69 6.74 -7.11
CA GLN A 90 20.44 7.64 -8.21
C GLN A 90 19.00 8.17 -8.26
N ALA A 91 18.11 7.68 -7.37
CA ALA A 91 16.76 8.22 -7.20
C ALA A 91 16.75 9.73 -6.94
N SER A 92 17.80 10.25 -6.28
CA SER A 92 17.97 11.69 -6.02
C SER A 92 18.13 12.56 -7.28
N LEU A 93 18.48 11.96 -8.42
CA LEU A 93 18.60 12.65 -9.72
C LEU A 93 17.24 12.86 -10.40
N GLY A 94 16.19 12.19 -9.91
CA GLY A 94 14.82 12.35 -10.35
C GLY A 94 14.38 11.35 -11.42
N ALA A 95 13.06 11.25 -11.58
CA ALA A 95 12.41 10.30 -12.49
C ALA A 95 12.87 10.40 -13.96
N PRO A 96 13.09 11.59 -14.56
CA PRO A 96 13.53 11.68 -15.95
C PRO A 96 14.89 11.01 -16.21
N SER A 97 15.84 11.12 -15.28
CA SER A 97 17.15 10.47 -15.38
C SER A 97 17.03 8.94 -15.32
N LEU A 98 16.16 8.44 -14.45
CA LEU A 98 15.93 6.99 -14.31
C LEU A 98 15.17 6.40 -15.51
N LEU A 99 14.19 7.13 -16.07
CA LEU A 99 13.51 6.74 -17.31
C LEU A 99 14.49 6.67 -18.48
N GLN A 100 15.31 7.71 -18.66
CA GLN A 100 16.35 7.73 -19.69
C GLN A 100 17.36 6.57 -19.53
N LEU A 101 17.73 6.24 -18.29
CA LEU A 101 18.56 5.09 -17.99
C LEU A 101 17.87 3.77 -18.40
N ALA A 102 16.59 3.62 -18.05
CA ALA A 102 15.80 2.43 -18.37
C ALA A 102 15.69 2.21 -19.88
N ASP A 103 15.39 3.28 -20.63
CA ASP A 103 15.34 3.27 -22.10
C ASP A 103 16.67 2.84 -22.72
N ARG A 104 17.79 3.39 -22.24
CA ARG A 104 19.11 3.03 -22.75
C ARG A 104 19.46 1.58 -22.45
N LEU A 105 19.18 1.10 -21.24
CA LEU A 105 19.38 -0.31 -20.87
C LEU A 105 18.53 -1.23 -21.72
N GLN A 106 17.28 -0.85 -22.02
CA GLN A 106 16.39 -1.60 -22.89
C GLN A 106 16.92 -1.64 -24.32
N TYR A 107 17.38 -0.51 -24.86
CA TYR A 107 17.99 -0.41 -26.19
C TYR A 107 19.26 -1.29 -26.32
N GLU A 108 20.05 -1.39 -25.26
CA GLU A 108 21.23 -2.28 -25.20
C GLU A 108 20.90 -3.75 -24.91
N GLY A 109 19.60 -4.10 -24.79
CA GLY A 109 19.16 -5.47 -24.50
C GLY A 109 19.39 -5.93 -23.06
N ARG A 110 19.68 -4.99 -22.14
CA ARG A 110 19.87 -5.25 -20.70
C ARG A 110 18.55 -5.21 -19.94
N ILE A 111 17.60 -6.05 -20.36
CA ILE A 111 16.19 -5.96 -19.94
C ILE A 111 15.99 -6.08 -18.42
N GLN A 112 16.71 -6.98 -17.73
CA GLN A 112 16.62 -7.09 -16.27
C GLN A 112 17.01 -5.79 -15.55
N ARG A 113 18.10 -5.14 -16.01
CA ARG A 113 18.54 -3.85 -15.46
C ARG A 113 17.56 -2.72 -15.82
N ALA A 114 16.98 -2.75 -17.01
CA ALA A 114 15.95 -1.79 -17.41
C ALA A 114 14.72 -1.89 -16.49
N VAL A 115 14.26 -3.11 -16.18
CA VAL A 115 13.18 -3.33 -15.22
C VAL A 115 13.51 -2.75 -13.84
N LEU A 116 14.72 -2.94 -13.33
CA LEU A 116 15.12 -2.34 -12.04
C LEU A 116 15.09 -0.81 -12.10
N ALA A 117 15.54 -0.20 -13.20
CA ALA A 117 15.50 1.25 -13.37
C ALA A 117 14.05 1.77 -13.38
N TYR A 118 13.11 1.10 -14.06
CA TYR A 118 11.68 1.43 -13.98
C TYR A 118 11.11 1.22 -12.56
N GLU A 119 11.49 0.15 -11.87
CA GLU A 119 11.11 -0.06 -10.47
C GLU A 119 11.64 1.08 -9.57
N ARG A 120 12.86 1.58 -9.80
CA ARG A 120 13.38 2.77 -9.10
C ARG A 120 12.54 4.03 -9.37
N VAL A 121 12.02 4.20 -10.59
CA VAL A 121 11.09 5.32 -10.90
C VAL A 121 9.86 5.23 -10.03
N ILE A 122 9.26 4.03 -9.92
CA ILE A 122 8.07 3.80 -9.09
C ILE A 122 8.37 4.08 -7.62
N ASP A 123 9.50 3.59 -7.12
CA ASP A 123 9.90 3.66 -5.70
C ASP A 123 10.31 5.07 -5.24
N SER A 124 10.61 5.98 -6.17
CA SER A 124 11.09 7.34 -5.87
C SER A 124 10.14 8.46 -6.31
N THR A 125 9.16 8.16 -7.14
CA THR A 125 8.21 9.14 -7.66
C THR A 125 6.92 9.13 -6.84
N PRO A 126 6.32 10.30 -6.54
CA PRO A 126 5.01 10.36 -5.91
C PRO A 126 3.95 9.61 -6.71
N SER A 127 3.01 9.01 -5.98
CA SER A 127 1.96 8.18 -6.55
C SER A 127 1.07 8.98 -7.54
N GLY A 128 0.81 8.43 -8.73
CA GLY A 128 -0.06 9.04 -9.75
C GLY A 128 0.61 10.13 -10.60
N GLY A 129 1.94 10.22 -10.59
CA GLY A 129 2.68 11.07 -11.53
C GLY A 129 2.87 10.40 -12.90
N SER A 130 2.99 11.20 -13.96
CA SER A 130 3.13 10.70 -15.34
C SER A 130 4.34 9.75 -15.51
N ALA A 131 5.45 10.02 -14.82
CA ALA A 131 6.63 9.15 -14.87
C ALA A 131 6.38 7.78 -14.22
N GLN A 132 5.53 7.72 -13.18
CA GLN A 132 5.15 6.45 -12.56
C GLN A 132 4.21 5.65 -13.47
N GLU A 133 3.28 6.32 -14.15
CA GLU A 133 2.40 5.70 -15.14
C GLU A 133 3.22 5.11 -16.31
N GLU A 134 4.15 5.89 -16.86
CA GLU A 134 5.08 5.47 -17.92
C GLU A 134 5.92 4.24 -17.49
N ALA A 135 6.49 4.27 -16.28
CA ALA A 135 7.23 3.13 -15.75
C ALA A 135 6.34 1.89 -15.55
N THR A 136 5.10 2.07 -15.07
CA THR A 136 4.15 0.96 -14.85
C THR A 136 3.76 0.30 -16.17
N GLU A 137 3.49 1.10 -17.20
CA GLU A 137 3.19 0.62 -18.55
C GLU A 137 4.39 -0.13 -19.17
N ALA A 138 5.60 0.42 -19.03
CA ALA A 138 6.81 -0.24 -19.49
C ALA A 138 7.04 -1.59 -18.78
N LEU A 139 6.82 -1.65 -17.46
CA LEU A 139 6.97 -2.88 -16.70
C LEU A 139 5.97 -3.97 -17.10
N ALA A 140 4.72 -3.61 -17.38
CA ALA A 140 3.72 -4.57 -17.84
C ALA A 140 4.19 -5.32 -19.10
N ASN A 141 4.79 -4.60 -20.05
CA ASN A 141 5.34 -5.18 -21.27
C ASN A 141 6.62 -6.00 -21.04
N LEU A 142 7.49 -5.55 -20.14
CA LEU A 142 8.81 -6.16 -19.96
C LEU A 142 8.79 -7.41 -19.08
N LYS A 143 7.99 -7.42 -18.00
CA LYS A 143 7.99 -8.50 -17.00
C LYS A 143 7.51 -9.84 -17.57
N GLU A 144 6.58 -9.84 -18.53
CA GLU A 144 6.07 -11.07 -19.17
C GLU A 144 7.17 -11.87 -19.89
N SER A 145 8.22 -11.19 -20.37
CA SER A 145 9.30 -11.82 -21.14
C SER A 145 10.46 -12.34 -20.28
N LEU A 146 10.46 -12.02 -18.97
CA LEU A 146 11.58 -12.32 -18.09
C LEU A 146 11.33 -13.58 -17.26
N PRO A 147 12.38 -14.37 -16.97
CA PRO A 147 12.30 -15.37 -15.93
C PRO A 147 12.07 -14.69 -14.56
N PRO A 148 11.56 -15.42 -13.56
CA PRO A 148 11.47 -14.89 -12.21
C PRO A 148 12.83 -14.43 -11.71
N TRP A 149 12.83 -13.39 -10.88
CA TRP A 149 14.05 -12.79 -10.34
C TRP A 149 14.87 -13.81 -9.53
N ASN A 150 14.19 -14.56 -8.67
CA ASN A 150 14.76 -15.69 -7.95
C ASN A 150 14.36 -17.02 -8.64
N GLY A 151 15.35 -17.74 -9.16
CA GLY A 151 15.14 -19.06 -9.76
C GLY A 151 14.98 -20.19 -8.73
N ASP A 152 15.38 -19.96 -7.48
CA ASP A 152 15.32 -20.94 -6.40
C ASP A 152 14.13 -20.66 -5.47
N LEU A 153 13.04 -21.40 -5.67
CA LEU A 153 11.82 -21.32 -4.85
C LEU A 153 12.06 -21.70 -3.38
N SER A 154 13.12 -22.46 -3.07
CA SER A 154 13.43 -22.83 -1.68
C SER A 154 14.03 -21.67 -0.89
N ALA A 155 14.56 -20.66 -1.58
CA ALA A 155 15.08 -19.43 -1.00
C ALA A 155 14.00 -18.34 -0.84
N SER A 156 12.75 -18.58 -1.27
CA SER A 156 11.65 -17.63 -1.09
C SER A 156 11.28 -17.48 0.38
N GLU A 157 11.20 -16.24 0.86
CA GLU A 157 10.84 -15.96 2.23
C GLU A 157 9.32 -16.00 2.43
N PRO A 158 8.82 -16.58 3.53
CA PRO A 158 7.40 -16.72 3.74
C PRO A 158 6.75 -15.40 4.18
N LEU A 159 5.79 -14.92 3.39
CA LEU A 159 4.86 -13.87 3.77
C LEU A 159 3.62 -14.50 4.40
N GLN A 160 3.45 -14.37 5.71
CA GLN A 160 2.31 -14.94 6.41
C GLN A 160 1.09 -14.00 6.28
N ILE A 161 0.02 -14.52 5.66
CA ILE A 161 -1.27 -13.87 5.45
C ILE A 161 -2.29 -14.62 6.31
N ASN A 162 -2.87 -13.93 7.29
CA ASN A 162 -3.85 -14.53 8.17
C ASN A 162 -5.25 -14.13 7.73
N LEU A 163 -6.17 -15.09 7.79
CA LEU A 163 -7.57 -14.92 7.43
C LEU A 163 -8.43 -15.35 8.61
N ALA A 164 -9.35 -14.52 9.06
CA ALA A 164 -10.35 -14.90 10.05
C ALA A 164 -11.76 -14.81 9.47
N THR A 165 -12.52 -15.89 9.63
CA THR A 165 -13.92 -15.95 9.21
C THR A 165 -14.69 -16.92 10.08
N ALA A 166 -15.97 -16.62 10.33
CA ALA A 166 -16.83 -17.52 11.10
C ALA A 166 -17.31 -18.73 10.28
N ARG A 167 -17.40 -18.57 8.96
CA ARG A 167 -17.76 -19.63 8.02
C ARG A 167 -16.98 -19.39 6.73
N PRO A 168 -15.93 -20.19 6.46
CA PRO A 168 -15.18 -20.04 5.23
C PRO A 168 -16.07 -20.38 4.02
N PRO A 169 -16.20 -19.49 3.03
CA PRO A 169 -16.91 -19.79 1.80
C PRO A 169 -16.15 -20.85 0.99
N GLU A 170 -16.85 -21.64 0.17
CA GLU A 170 -16.22 -22.68 -0.65
C GLU A 170 -15.18 -22.12 -1.63
N SER A 171 -15.41 -20.90 -2.14
CA SER A 171 -14.51 -20.16 -3.03
C SER A 171 -13.22 -19.68 -2.36
N LEU A 172 -13.11 -19.75 -1.03
CA LEU A 172 -11.94 -19.24 -0.29
C LEU A 172 -10.64 -19.94 -0.70
N GLN A 173 -10.69 -21.25 -0.92
CA GLN A 173 -9.50 -22.03 -1.31
C GLN A 173 -8.99 -21.63 -2.69
N HIS A 174 -9.91 -21.32 -3.61
CA HIS A 174 -9.54 -20.79 -4.92
C HIS A 174 -8.85 -19.43 -4.77
N GLY A 175 -9.46 -18.51 -4.03
CA GLY A 175 -8.86 -17.20 -3.76
C GLY A 175 -7.48 -17.25 -3.09
N ILE A 176 -7.29 -18.16 -2.12
CA ILE A 176 -5.99 -18.41 -1.49
C ILE A 176 -4.95 -18.88 -2.51
N THR A 177 -5.32 -19.81 -3.39
CA THR A 177 -4.42 -20.35 -4.41
C THR A 177 -4.03 -19.27 -5.43
N THR A 178 -5.01 -18.48 -5.89
CA THR A 178 -4.80 -17.37 -6.82
C THR A 178 -3.86 -16.33 -6.20
N LEU A 179 -4.11 -15.92 -4.96
CA LEU A 179 -3.24 -15.00 -4.23
C LEU A 179 -1.82 -15.54 -4.04
N SER A 180 -1.68 -16.82 -3.71
CA SER A 180 -0.37 -17.44 -3.50
C SER A 180 0.48 -17.38 -4.78
N SER A 181 -0.13 -17.75 -5.92
CA SER A 181 0.51 -17.64 -7.23
C SER A 181 0.86 -16.18 -7.57
N LEU A 182 -0.08 -15.26 -7.32
CA LEU A 182 0.11 -13.84 -7.63
C LEU A 182 1.26 -13.22 -6.83
N VAL A 183 1.38 -13.52 -5.54
CA VAL A 183 2.48 -13.04 -4.69
C VAL A 183 3.82 -13.54 -5.20
N SER A 184 3.93 -14.82 -5.57
CA SER A 184 5.18 -15.37 -6.11
C SER A 184 5.54 -14.72 -7.45
N VAL A 185 4.59 -14.55 -8.37
CA VAL A 185 4.83 -13.88 -9.65
C VAL A 185 5.24 -12.42 -9.46
N ALA A 186 4.46 -11.65 -8.68
CA ALA A 186 4.69 -10.22 -8.49
C ALA A 186 6.00 -9.90 -7.77
N SER A 187 6.37 -10.72 -6.79
CA SER A 187 7.64 -10.58 -6.07
C SER A 187 8.84 -11.15 -6.84
N GLY A 188 8.62 -11.81 -7.98
CA GLY A 188 9.68 -12.51 -8.71
C GLY A 188 10.30 -13.66 -7.89
N ASN A 189 9.47 -14.39 -7.14
CA ASN A 189 9.85 -15.46 -6.21
C ASN A 189 10.72 -15.02 -5.02
N LEU A 190 10.68 -13.73 -4.65
CA LEU A 190 11.25 -13.29 -3.37
C LEU A 190 10.35 -13.72 -2.20
N ALA A 191 9.03 -13.69 -2.41
CA ALA A 191 8.03 -14.01 -1.40
C ALA A 191 7.23 -15.27 -1.75
N SER A 192 6.93 -16.06 -0.72
CA SER A 192 6.00 -17.19 -0.74
C SER A 192 4.84 -16.89 0.20
N ALA A 193 3.61 -16.78 -0.32
CA ALA A 193 2.46 -16.54 0.55
C ALA A 193 2.10 -17.81 1.35
N ARG A 194 2.05 -17.69 2.67
CA ARG A 194 1.55 -18.72 3.59
C ARG A 194 0.26 -18.24 4.23
N PHE A 195 -0.73 -19.11 4.28
CA PHE A 195 -2.06 -18.75 4.78
C PHE A 195 -2.37 -19.50 6.06
N GLU A 196 -2.84 -18.78 7.06
CA GLU A 196 -3.44 -19.34 8.28
C GLU A 196 -4.87 -18.86 8.41
N ILE A 197 -5.79 -19.82 8.58
CA ILE A 197 -7.22 -19.54 8.67
C ILE A 197 -7.67 -19.74 10.11
N THR A 198 -8.05 -18.64 10.76
CA THR A 198 -8.66 -18.65 12.09
C THR A 198 -10.17 -18.73 11.95
N GLN A 199 -10.77 -19.83 12.42
CA GLN A 199 -12.23 -19.94 12.45
C GLN A 199 -12.79 -19.17 13.66
N LEU A 200 -13.64 -18.17 13.37
CA LEU A 200 -14.34 -17.40 14.39
C LEU A 200 -15.62 -18.12 14.84
N PRO A 201 -16.16 -17.79 16.03
CA PRO A 201 -17.47 -18.29 16.45
C PRO A 201 -18.55 -17.95 15.41
N PRO A 202 -19.51 -18.85 15.16
CA PRO A 202 -20.57 -18.63 14.18
C PRO A 202 -21.43 -17.42 14.61
N PRO A 203 -21.74 -16.49 13.69
CA PRO A 203 -22.67 -15.40 13.97
C PRO A 203 -24.11 -15.93 14.09
N PRO A 204 -25.06 -15.10 14.56
CA PRO A 204 -26.48 -15.39 14.38
C PRO A 204 -26.83 -15.63 12.91
N ALA A 205 -27.75 -16.56 12.65
CA ALA A 205 -28.13 -17.02 11.31
C ALA A 205 -28.73 -15.94 10.37
N SER A 206 -28.94 -14.71 10.86
CA SER A 206 -29.54 -13.59 10.13
C SER A 206 -28.57 -12.79 9.26
N LEU A 207 -27.28 -13.13 9.23
CA LEU A 207 -26.27 -12.42 8.43
C LEU A 207 -26.06 -13.12 7.06
N PRO A 208 -26.33 -12.42 5.93
CA PRO A 208 -26.34 -13.02 4.59
C PRO A 208 -24.94 -13.34 4.06
N SER A 209 -23.96 -12.46 4.29
CA SER A 209 -22.55 -12.69 3.97
C SER A 209 -21.68 -12.51 5.21
N LEU A 210 -20.67 -13.36 5.33
CA LEU A 210 -19.79 -13.39 6.49
C LEU A 210 -18.47 -12.69 6.16
N PRO A 211 -18.10 -11.65 6.93
CA PRO A 211 -16.87 -10.93 6.68
C PRO A 211 -15.65 -11.86 6.83
N VAL A 212 -14.69 -11.70 5.93
CA VAL A 212 -13.35 -12.26 6.05
C VAL A 212 -12.42 -11.14 6.49
N ALA A 213 -11.85 -11.27 7.69
CA ALA A 213 -10.79 -10.39 8.14
C ALA A 213 -9.44 -10.89 7.60
N MET A 214 -8.60 -9.99 7.09
CA MET A 214 -7.28 -10.30 6.56
C MET A 214 -6.24 -9.39 7.20
N TRP A 215 -5.09 -9.94 7.59
CA TRP A 215 -3.93 -9.18 8.06
C TRP A 215 -2.62 -9.92 7.73
N LEU A 216 -1.50 -9.20 7.79
CA LEU A 216 -0.16 -9.76 7.56
C LEU A 216 0.55 -9.98 8.90
N THR A 217 1.40 -11.01 8.99
CA THR A 217 2.34 -11.22 10.10
C THR A 217 3.72 -11.56 9.55
N VAL A 218 4.78 -11.26 10.31
CA VAL A 218 6.15 -11.65 9.95
C VAL A 218 6.45 -13.01 10.60
N PRO A 219 7.25 -13.88 9.95
CA PRO A 219 7.70 -15.13 10.56
C PRO A 219 8.34 -14.91 11.94
N GLY A 220 7.83 -15.59 12.97
CA GLY A 220 8.36 -15.52 14.34
C GLY A 220 7.58 -14.59 15.29
N GLU A 221 6.58 -13.85 14.81
CA GLU A 221 5.62 -13.13 15.66
C GLU A 221 4.44 -14.05 16.00
N GLU A 222 3.93 -14.02 17.24
CA GLU A 222 2.73 -14.80 17.60
C GLU A 222 1.53 -14.30 16.78
N ALA A 223 0.89 -15.24 16.06
CA ALA A 223 -0.33 -15.01 15.25
C ALA A 223 -1.52 -14.41 16.03
N ALA A 224 -1.40 -14.30 17.37
CA ALA A 224 -2.48 -13.96 18.28
C ALA A 224 -2.84 -12.46 18.31
N LYS A 225 -2.04 -11.55 17.72
CA LYS A 225 -2.36 -10.12 17.72
C LYS A 225 -2.22 -9.53 16.31
N PRO A 226 -3.28 -8.88 15.78
CA PRO A 226 -3.18 -8.18 14.51
C PRO A 226 -2.23 -6.99 14.68
N SER A 227 -1.03 -7.10 14.13
CA SER A 227 -0.10 -5.99 14.01
C SER A 227 -0.67 -4.99 12.99
N LEU A 228 -1.33 -3.96 13.51
CA LEU A 228 -1.64 -2.66 12.89
C LEU A 228 -2.56 -2.58 11.67
N SER A 229 -2.84 -3.65 10.92
CA SER A 229 -3.70 -3.54 9.73
C SER A 229 -4.55 -4.78 9.51
N VAL A 230 -5.78 -4.74 10.00
CA VAL A 230 -6.85 -5.66 9.59
C VAL A 230 -7.68 -5.00 8.49
N ILE A 231 -7.96 -5.74 7.42
CA ILE A 231 -8.96 -5.37 6.42
C ILE A 231 -10.11 -6.36 6.51
N THR A 232 -11.32 -5.85 6.56
CA THR A 232 -12.53 -6.65 6.52
C THR A 232 -13.08 -6.66 5.11
N ILE A 233 -13.16 -7.84 4.52
CA ILE A 233 -13.74 -8.09 3.20
C ILE A 233 -15.13 -8.64 3.41
N ILE A 234 -16.13 -8.00 2.82
CA ILE A 234 -17.51 -8.48 2.84
C ILE A 234 -17.81 -8.93 1.42
N PRO A 235 -17.67 -10.24 1.11
CA PRO A 235 -17.96 -10.71 -0.23
C PRO A 235 -19.43 -10.45 -0.54
N ALA A 236 -19.71 -9.74 -1.64
CA ALA A 236 -21.05 -9.71 -2.21
C ALA A 236 -21.38 -11.10 -2.76
N GLU A 237 -22.66 -11.48 -2.79
CA GLU A 237 -23.10 -12.81 -3.22
C GLU A 237 -22.66 -13.18 -4.65
N ASP A 238 -22.41 -12.17 -5.50
CA ASP A 238 -22.04 -12.32 -6.92
C ASP A 238 -20.60 -11.87 -7.27
N GLU A 239 -19.82 -11.35 -6.30
CA GLU A 239 -18.45 -10.90 -6.57
C GLU A 239 -17.41 -12.00 -6.36
N ASP A 240 -16.37 -11.99 -7.19
CA ASP A 240 -15.26 -12.93 -7.09
C ASP A 240 -14.43 -12.63 -5.84
N LEU A 241 -14.57 -13.50 -4.83
CA LEU A 241 -13.81 -13.45 -3.60
C LEU A 241 -12.29 -13.38 -3.86
N ALA A 242 -11.77 -13.99 -4.93
CA ALA A 242 -10.34 -13.90 -5.26
C ALA A 242 -9.91 -12.46 -5.57
N SER A 243 -10.73 -11.73 -6.34
CA SER A 243 -10.49 -10.32 -6.64
C SER A 243 -10.56 -9.44 -5.39
N GLU A 244 -11.54 -9.68 -4.51
CA GLU A 244 -11.68 -8.96 -3.24
C GLU A 244 -10.50 -9.21 -2.28
N LEU A 245 -10.04 -10.47 -2.19
CA LEU A 245 -8.85 -10.83 -1.44
C LEU A 245 -7.59 -10.16 -2.01
N THR A 246 -7.51 -10.03 -3.34
CA THR A 246 -6.41 -9.34 -4.04
C THR A 246 -6.43 -7.84 -3.75
N HIS A 247 -7.59 -7.20 -3.81
CA HIS A 247 -7.80 -5.82 -3.37
C HIS A 247 -7.38 -5.62 -1.91
N GLY A 248 -7.80 -6.53 -1.04
CA GLY A 248 -7.43 -6.55 0.38
C GLY A 248 -5.91 -6.62 0.56
N LEU A 249 -5.25 -7.54 -0.12
CA LEU A 249 -3.80 -7.72 -0.05
C LEU A 249 -3.04 -6.47 -0.52
N TYR A 250 -3.43 -5.88 -1.65
CA TYR A 250 -2.79 -4.65 -2.15
C TYR A 250 -2.86 -3.51 -1.13
N ARG A 251 -4.03 -3.34 -0.50
CA ARG A 251 -4.24 -2.32 0.53
C ARG A 251 -3.45 -2.62 1.82
N LEU A 252 -3.35 -3.89 2.22
CA LEU A 252 -2.53 -4.29 3.37
C LEU A 252 -1.04 -4.00 3.12
N ILE A 253 -0.55 -4.34 1.94
CA ILE A 253 0.82 -4.06 1.53
C ILE A 253 1.07 -2.54 1.51
N GLY A 254 0.17 -1.76 0.91
CA GLY A 254 0.28 -0.30 0.92
C GLY A 254 0.38 0.28 2.33
N ARG A 255 -0.50 -0.14 3.25
CA ARG A 255 -0.43 0.26 4.67
C ARG A 255 0.86 -0.19 5.35
N ARG A 256 1.37 -1.38 5.00
CA ARG A 256 2.65 -1.85 5.53
C ARG A 256 3.78 -0.96 5.07
N LEU A 257 3.81 -0.59 3.79
CA LEU A 257 4.81 0.31 3.23
C LEU A 257 4.73 1.72 3.84
N GLU A 258 3.55 2.21 4.25
CA GLU A 258 3.43 3.47 5.03
C GLU A 258 4.27 3.45 6.32
N THR A 259 4.41 2.28 6.95
CA THR A 259 5.23 2.13 8.17
C THR A 259 6.73 2.00 7.86
N ILE A 260 7.10 1.70 6.62
CA ILE A 260 8.47 1.50 6.17
C ILE A 260 8.90 2.76 5.42
N ALA A 261 9.51 3.72 6.14
CA ALA A 261 9.73 5.10 5.71
C ALA A 261 10.72 5.33 4.53
N GLN A 262 11.02 4.30 3.72
CA GLN A 262 12.08 4.34 2.71
C GLN A 262 11.60 4.26 1.26
N LEU A 263 10.30 4.07 1.01
CA LEU A 263 9.72 3.98 -0.33
C LEU A 263 8.50 4.89 -0.47
N THR A 264 8.23 5.31 -1.70
CA THR A 264 6.96 5.94 -2.03
C THR A 264 5.83 4.94 -1.95
N LEU A 265 4.64 5.43 -1.62
CA LEU A 265 3.47 4.57 -1.48
C LEU A 265 3.00 4.08 -2.85
N PRO A 266 2.55 2.82 -2.94
CA PRO A 266 1.89 2.36 -4.14
C PRO A 266 0.62 3.21 -4.38
N PRO A 267 0.33 3.58 -5.63
CA PRO A 267 -0.83 4.41 -5.94
C PRO A 267 -2.13 3.70 -5.56
N PRO A 268 -3.16 4.44 -5.08
CA PRO A 268 -4.44 3.83 -4.75
C PRO A 268 -5.06 3.18 -6.00
N LEU A 269 -5.77 2.07 -5.80
CA LEU A 269 -6.53 1.43 -6.86
C LEU A 269 -7.69 2.33 -7.27
N LEU A 270 -7.74 2.71 -8.55
CA LEU A 270 -8.82 3.49 -9.11
C LEU A 270 -10.00 2.57 -9.49
N LYS A 271 -11.18 3.17 -9.65
CA LYS A 271 -12.36 2.41 -10.07
C LYS A 271 -12.14 1.87 -11.49
N GLY A 272 -12.11 0.54 -11.61
CA GLY A 272 -11.85 -0.15 -12.88
C GLY A 272 -10.42 -0.67 -13.02
N ASP A 273 -9.53 -0.39 -12.06
CA ASP A 273 -8.22 -1.04 -12.00
C ASP A 273 -8.38 -2.53 -11.70
N GLU A 274 -7.64 -3.36 -12.43
CA GLU A 274 -7.50 -4.78 -12.09
C GLU A 274 -6.48 -4.92 -10.95
N PRO A 275 -6.86 -5.46 -9.78
CA PRO A 275 -6.00 -5.50 -8.61
C PRO A 275 -4.79 -6.42 -8.80
N GLU A 276 -4.90 -7.44 -9.67
CA GLU A 276 -3.81 -8.33 -10.04
C GLU A 276 -2.69 -7.56 -10.76
N ASN A 277 -3.04 -6.79 -11.79
CA ASN A 277 -2.10 -5.95 -12.53
C ASN A 277 -1.43 -4.93 -11.62
N ALA A 278 -2.17 -4.40 -10.65
CA ALA A 278 -1.61 -3.47 -9.68
C ALA A 278 -0.56 -4.13 -8.77
N ILE A 279 -0.83 -5.34 -8.28
CA ILE A 279 0.16 -6.08 -7.48
C ILE A 279 1.42 -6.38 -8.30
N VAL A 280 1.29 -6.75 -9.57
CA VAL A 280 2.43 -7.12 -10.43
C VAL A 280 3.25 -5.91 -10.88
N ASN A 281 2.58 -4.80 -11.25
CA ASN A 281 3.23 -3.69 -11.94
C ASN A 281 3.45 -2.46 -11.06
N LYS A 282 2.63 -2.26 -10.02
CA LYS A 282 2.72 -1.09 -9.12
C LYS A 282 3.46 -1.40 -7.81
N LEU A 283 3.70 -2.68 -7.48
CA LEU A 283 4.59 -3.08 -6.39
C LEU A 283 5.93 -3.56 -6.95
N THR A 284 7.01 -2.98 -6.45
CA THR A 284 8.37 -3.30 -6.89
C THR A 284 8.95 -4.45 -6.08
N ARG A 285 9.95 -5.14 -6.65
CA ARG A 285 10.67 -6.20 -5.94
C ARG A 285 11.36 -5.70 -4.67
N LEU A 286 11.85 -4.46 -4.66
CA LEU A 286 12.42 -3.86 -3.45
C LEU A 286 11.35 -3.61 -2.38
N ALA A 287 10.14 -3.20 -2.76
CA ALA A 287 9.03 -3.10 -1.81
C ALA A 287 8.72 -4.45 -1.15
N TRP A 288 8.69 -5.54 -1.94
CA TRP A 288 8.55 -6.89 -1.40
C TRP A 288 9.67 -7.27 -0.43
N GLN A 289 10.93 -7.04 -0.81
CA GLN A 289 12.08 -7.30 0.06
C GLN A 289 11.97 -6.54 1.39
N GLN A 290 11.63 -5.25 1.35
CA GLN A 290 11.52 -4.44 2.56
C GLN A 290 10.40 -4.91 3.50
N ILE A 291 9.28 -5.39 2.96
CA ILE A 291 8.18 -5.95 3.74
C ILE A 291 8.63 -7.20 4.49
N LEU A 292 9.43 -8.05 3.84
CA LEU A 292 9.94 -9.29 4.39
C LEU A 292 11.02 -9.04 5.46
N GLU A 293 11.94 -8.10 5.20
CA GLU A 293 13.06 -7.79 6.10
C GLU A 293 12.66 -6.96 7.33
N THR A 294 11.61 -6.14 7.23
CA THR A 294 11.21 -5.26 8.33
C THR A 294 10.30 -6.02 9.30
N PRO A 295 10.66 -6.17 10.59
CA PRO A 295 9.78 -6.78 11.58
C PRO A 295 8.56 -5.89 11.85
N PHE A 296 7.42 -6.48 12.22
CA PHE A 296 6.28 -5.69 12.71
C PHE A 296 6.64 -5.11 14.07
N GLN A 297 6.63 -3.78 14.19
CA GLN A 297 6.67 -3.16 15.51
C GLN A 297 5.29 -3.34 16.12
N SER A 298 5.21 -4.14 17.19
CA SER A 298 4.03 -4.16 18.03
C SER A 298 3.81 -2.73 18.56
N LEU A 299 2.60 -2.19 18.44
CA LEU A 299 2.19 -1.05 19.25
C LEU A 299 2.38 -1.47 20.71
N GLU A 300 3.46 -1.02 21.35
CA GLU A 300 3.60 -1.16 22.79
C GLU A 300 2.33 -0.58 23.42
N ALA A 301 1.69 -1.41 24.24
CA ALA A 301 0.64 -0.95 25.13
C ALA A 301 1.17 0.28 25.89
N GLY A 302 0.29 1.26 26.11
CA GLY A 302 0.62 2.49 26.82
C GLY A 302 1.37 2.24 28.14
N PRO A 303 1.98 3.29 28.71
CA PRO A 303 2.92 3.18 29.82
C PRO A 303 2.36 2.29 30.93
N PRO A 304 3.22 1.46 31.56
CA PRO A 304 2.77 0.50 32.55
C PRO A 304 1.97 1.23 33.62
N THR A 305 0.72 0.82 33.82
CA THR A 305 -0.03 1.18 35.02
C THR A 305 0.82 0.73 36.20
N GLU A 306 1.51 1.68 36.85
CA GLU A 306 2.13 1.46 38.15
C GLU A 306 1.06 0.84 39.04
N LYS A 307 1.24 -0.44 39.37
CA LYS A 307 0.58 -1.01 40.53
C LYS A 307 1.04 -0.16 41.72
N PRO A 308 0.13 0.37 42.55
CA PRO A 308 0.54 1.06 43.75
C PRO A 308 1.32 0.05 44.60
N SER A 309 2.58 0.36 44.86
CA SER A 309 3.43 -0.37 45.78
C SER A 309 2.82 -0.27 47.17
N GLU A 310 2.33 -1.40 47.69
CA GLU A 310 2.15 -1.65 49.13
C GLU A 310 3.53 -1.64 49.79
N ASP A 311 4.07 -0.45 50.02
CA ASP A 311 5.10 -0.25 51.04
C ASP A 311 5.13 1.24 51.41
N SER A 312 4.29 1.59 52.37
CA SER A 312 4.47 2.80 53.15
C SER A 312 4.25 2.42 54.62
N PRO A 313 5.21 2.73 55.50
CA PRO A 313 5.19 2.29 56.89
C PRO A 313 4.12 3.05 57.68
N LEU A 314 3.45 2.30 58.55
CA LEU A 314 2.57 2.77 59.62
C LEU A 314 3.28 3.83 60.48
N PRO A 315 2.62 4.95 60.82
CA PRO A 315 2.98 5.73 62.00
C PRO A 315 2.28 5.18 63.24
N ASP A 316 3.07 5.08 64.31
CA ASP A 316 2.75 4.56 65.63
C ASP A 316 1.57 5.24 66.34
N GLU A 317 1.03 4.45 67.27
CA GLU A 317 -0.06 4.68 68.21
C GLU A 317 -0.04 6.00 68.99
N ALA A 318 -1.24 6.55 69.21
CA ALA A 318 -1.58 7.26 70.44
C ALA A 318 -3.06 7.06 70.80
N SER A 319 -3.29 6.04 71.63
CA SER A 319 -4.10 5.96 72.85
C SER A 319 -5.36 6.85 73.06
N GLU A 320 -6.34 6.21 73.72
CA GLU A 320 -7.56 6.70 74.38
C GLU A 320 -8.78 6.98 73.47
N GLY A 321 -9.97 6.42 73.68
CA GLY A 321 -10.46 5.50 74.71
C GLY A 321 -11.93 5.12 74.45
N GLU A 322 -12.29 3.95 74.98
CA GLU A 322 -13.55 3.61 75.67
C GLU A 322 -14.92 3.88 74.97
N GLY A 323 -15.68 2.80 74.75
CA GLY A 323 -17.13 2.91 74.50
C GLY A 323 -17.77 1.67 73.90
N ALA A 324 -18.24 0.77 74.76
CA ALA A 324 -18.96 -0.46 74.43
C ALA A 324 -20.31 -0.24 73.71
N ALA A 325 -20.71 -1.19 72.86
CA ALA A 325 -22.06 -1.77 72.84
C ALA A 325 -22.16 -2.93 71.84
N GLU A 326 -22.65 -4.05 72.35
CA GLU A 326 -23.10 -5.26 71.66
C GLU A 326 -24.39 -5.03 70.84
N ALA A 327 -24.58 -5.82 69.78
CA ALA A 327 -25.84 -6.42 69.31
C ALA A 327 -25.54 -7.13 67.97
N GLU A 328 -25.35 -8.44 67.94
CA GLU A 328 -26.40 -9.47 67.76
C GLU A 328 -27.32 -9.26 66.53
N ILE A 329 -27.18 -10.22 65.60
CA ILE A 329 -28.21 -11.00 64.90
C ILE A 329 -29.20 -10.21 64.01
N GLU A 330 -29.27 -10.55 62.72
CA GLU A 330 -30.42 -11.31 62.17
C GLU A 330 -30.26 -11.59 60.66
N THR A 331 -30.04 -12.86 60.37
CA THR A 331 -30.33 -13.53 59.10
C THR A 331 -31.82 -13.41 58.76
N THR A 332 -32.19 -13.22 57.49
CA THR A 332 -33.03 -14.14 56.66
C THR A 332 -33.28 -13.51 55.26
N PRO A 333 -33.25 -14.32 54.17
CA PRO A 333 -33.60 -13.92 52.81
C PRO A 333 -35.02 -14.36 52.41
N GLU A 334 -35.72 -13.55 51.61
CA GLU A 334 -36.99 -13.89 50.93
C GLU A 334 -37.33 -12.72 49.98
N THR A 335 -37.93 -12.81 48.80
CA THR A 335 -38.55 -13.90 48.06
C THR A 335 -38.63 -13.48 46.58
N LEU A 336 -38.65 -14.52 45.76
CA LEU A 336 -39.06 -14.65 44.36
C LEU A 336 -40.47 -14.07 44.09
N VAL A 337 -40.66 -13.26 43.03
CA VAL A 337 -41.97 -13.08 42.35
C VAL A 337 -41.76 -12.96 40.84
N GLU A 338 -42.25 -13.98 40.15
CA GLU A 338 -42.53 -14.05 38.72
C GLU A 338 -43.80 -13.26 38.32
N ASN A 339 -43.88 -13.03 37.01
CA ASN A 339 -45.06 -12.83 36.15
C ASN A 339 -45.49 -11.39 35.81
N PRO A 340 -46.20 -11.20 34.69
CA PRO A 340 -46.52 -12.14 33.59
C PRO A 340 -45.85 -11.82 32.23
#